data_AF-A0AAV8YWR7-F1
#
_entry.id   AF-A0AAV8YWR7-F1
#
_cell.length_a   1.000
_cell.length_b   1.000
_cell.length_c   1.000
_cell.angle_alpha   90.00
_cell.angle_beta   90.00
_cell.angle_gamma   90.00
#
_symmetry.space_group_name_H-M   'P 1'
#
loop_
_entity.id
_entity.type
_entity.pdbx_description
1 polymer ?
#
loop_
_entity_poly.entity_id
_entity_poly.type
_entity_poly.pdbx_seq_one_letter_code
_entity_poly.pdbx_strand_id
1 'polypeptide(L)'
;MEETSPECESVENCDERCGIAHQRCCQNSTKRLLTEEKMRRKLQFFFMNPIEKWQAKKRFPYKFCVQVIKIILVTMQLCLFAYRWDTTMEINAYPPGAGPLAIYQMKEFYSTLDYAYEGYANLNKAIGSYSYANEDNTMTDMVLCLYQYKKGIIFGFNESYVFNNEIIETCLNITQKPETGLLNSKEYVV
;
A
#
# COMPACT_ATOMS: atom_id res chain seq x y z
N MET A 1 -29.78 -75.01 -20.37
CA MET A 1 -30.39 -73.67 -20.20
C MET A 1 -29.27 -72.70 -20.37
N GLU A 2 -29.24 -72.17 -21.57
CA GLU A 2 -28.15 -71.45 -22.20
C GLU A 2 -28.64 -70.02 -22.35
N GLU A 3 -27.93 -69.06 -21.77
CA GLU A 3 -27.90 -67.69 -22.24
C GLU A 3 -26.52 -67.15 -21.92
N THR A 4 -25.59 -67.42 -22.82
CA THR A 4 -24.28 -66.77 -22.87
C THR A 4 -24.48 -65.50 -23.69
N SER A 5 -24.42 -64.35 -23.02
CA SER A 5 -24.43 -63.02 -23.63
C SER A 5 -23.28 -62.90 -24.63
N PRO A 6 -23.50 -62.56 -25.91
CA PRO A 6 -22.41 -62.31 -26.83
C PRO A 6 -21.89 -60.88 -26.60
N GLU A 7 -20.62 -60.78 -26.22
CA GLU A 7 -19.80 -59.59 -26.46
C GLU A 7 -19.72 -59.38 -27.98
N CYS A 8 -20.32 -58.30 -28.50
CA CYS A 8 -20.08 -57.88 -29.87
C CYS A 8 -18.84 -56.99 -29.92
N GLU A 9 -17.72 -57.64 -30.21
CA GLU A 9 -16.51 -57.02 -30.73
C GLU A 9 -16.79 -56.36 -32.10
N SER A 10 -16.12 -55.22 -32.31
CA SER A 10 -15.89 -54.53 -33.59
C SER A 10 -17.09 -54.01 -34.37
N VAL A 11 -17.18 -52.68 -34.40
CA VAL A 11 -17.99 -51.88 -35.31
C VAL A 11 -17.36 -51.94 -36.69
N GLU A 12 -17.67 -52.94 -37.50
CA GLU A 12 -17.41 -52.88 -38.93
C GLU A 12 -18.41 -53.78 -39.66
N ASN A 13 -19.26 -53.14 -40.47
CA ASN A 13 -20.22 -53.72 -41.42
C ASN A 13 -21.63 -54.09 -40.88
N CYS A 14 -22.55 -53.12 -40.89
CA CYS A 14 -23.99 -53.41 -40.86
C CYS A 14 -24.50 -53.57 -42.30
N ASP A 15 -24.72 -54.82 -42.70
CA ASP A 15 -25.22 -55.21 -44.01
C ASP A 15 -26.73 -54.89 -44.21
N GLU A 16 -27.12 -54.70 -45.46
CA GLU A 16 -28.33 -53.99 -45.92
C GLU A 16 -29.62 -54.83 -45.88
N ARG A 17 -29.80 -55.68 -44.85
CA ARG A 17 -31.01 -56.52 -44.72
C ARG A 17 -31.40 -56.76 -43.27
N CYS A 18 -32.10 -55.79 -42.66
CA CYS A 18 -32.64 -55.96 -41.31
C CYS A 18 -34.08 -55.48 -41.15
N GLY A 19 -34.89 -56.23 -40.38
CA GLY A 19 -36.31 -55.94 -40.15
C GLY A 19 -36.56 -54.71 -39.27
N ILE A 20 -37.79 -54.17 -39.36
CA ILE A 20 -38.21 -52.88 -38.77
C ILE A 20 -37.95 -52.79 -37.24
N ALA A 21 -38.03 -53.90 -36.50
CA ALA A 21 -37.76 -53.93 -35.05
C ALA A 21 -36.26 -53.78 -34.71
N HIS A 22 -35.37 -54.31 -35.54
CA HIS A 22 -33.92 -54.25 -35.36
C HIS A 22 -33.38 -52.86 -35.73
N GLN A 23 -33.96 -52.22 -36.75
CA GLN A 23 -33.68 -50.83 -37.12
C GLN A 23 -33.86 -49.88 -35.92
N ARG A 24 -34.90 -50.10 -35.11
CA ARG A 24 -35.27 -49.24 -33.97
C ARG A 24 -34.35 -49.46 -32.75
N CYS A 25 -33.84 -50.67 -32.55
CA CYS A 25 -32.89 -51.00 -31.48
C CYS A 25 -31.46 -50.48 -31.80
N CYS A 26 -31.00 -50.65 -33.04
CA CYS A 26 -29.73 -50.05 -33.51
C CYS A 26 -29.77 -48.52 -33.40
N GLN A 27 -30.85 -47.86 -33.83
CA GLN A 27 -30.99 -46.40 -33.70
C GLN A 27 -30.95 -45.91 -32.24
N ASN A 28 -31.50 -46.68 -31.29
CA ASN A 28 -31.44 -46.34 -29.87
C ASN A 28 -30.06 -46.56 -29.26
N SER A 29 -29.35 -47.62 -29.68
CA SER A 29 -27.98 -47.89 -29.26
C SER A 29 -26.99 -46.83 -29.78
N THR A 30 -27.11 -46.47 -31.07
CA THR A 30 -26.31 -45.39 -31.68
C THR A 30 -26.60 -44.03 -31.03
N LYS A 31 -27.86 -43.75 -30.65
CA LYS A 31 -28.21 -42.53 -29.89
C LYS A 31 -27.59 -42.51 -28.49
N ARG A 32 -27.55 -43.65 -27.77
CA ARG A 32 -26.92 -43.74 -26.45
C ARG A 32 -25.42 -43.49 -26.52
N LEU A 33 -24.72 -44.14 -27.46
CA LEU A 33 -23.28 -44.00 -27.66
C LEU A 33 -22.90 -42.54 -28.02
N LEU A 34 -23.67 -41.92 -28.94
CA LEU A 34 -23.52 -40.52 -29.31
C LEU A 34 -23.75 -39.56 -28.12
N THR A 35 -24.68 -39.89 -27.24
CA THR A 35 -24.99 -39.08 -26.05
C THR A 35 -23.90 -39.22 -24.99
N GLU A 36 -23.37 -40.43 -24.80
CA GLU A 36 -22.24 -40.72 -23.91
C GLU A 36 -20.98 -40.00 -24.37
N GLU A 37 -20.65 -40.06 -25.66
CA GLU A 37 -19.54 -39.30 -26.24
C GLU A 37 -19.74 -37.79 -26.10
N LYS A 38 -20.98 -37.28 -26.27
CA LYS A 38 -21.29 -35.86 -26.07
C LYS A 38 -21.14 -35.43 -24.61
N MET A 39 -21.52 -36.28 -23.65
CA MET A 39 -21.33 -36.03 -22.22
C MET A 39 -19.85 -36.11 -21.83
N ARG A 40 -19.12 -37.11 -22.33
CA ARG A 40 -17.67 -37.25 -22.14
C ARG A 40 -16.91 -36.03 -22.69
N ARG A 41 -17.23 -35.56 -23.90
CA ARG A 41 -16.64 -34.34 -24.48
C ARG A 41 -16.97 -33.09 -23.65
N LYS A 42 -18.19 -32.97 -23.11
CA LYS A 42 -18.56 -31.86 -22.21
C LYS A 42 -17.82 -31.91 -20.87
N LEU A 43 -17.62 -33.11 -20.33
CA LEU A 43 -16.93 -33.33 -19.07
C LEU A 43 -15.43 -33.04 -19.21
N GLN A 44 -14.80 -33.54 -20.27
CA GLN A 44 -13.41 -33.22 -20.61
C GLN A 44 -13.23 -31.71 -20.81
N PHE A 45 -14.14 -31.05 -21.53
CA PHE A 45 -14.13 -29.59 -21.68
C PHE A 45 -14.37 -28.83 -20.35
N PHE A 46 -15.03 -29.45 -19.37
CA PHE A 46 -15.21 -28.87 -18.05
C PHE A 46 -13.89 -28.86 -17.26
N PHE A 47 -13.11 -29.96 -17.34
CA PHE A 47 -11.84 -30.16 -16.62
C PHE A 47 -10.57 -29.72 -17.36
N MET A 48 -10.67 -29.27 -18.62
CA MET A 48 -9.52 -28.69 -19.34
C MET A 48 -8.99 -27.40 -18.68
N ASN A 49 -7.70 -27.15 -18.86
CA ASN A 49 -7.05 -25.95 -18.33
C ASN A 49 -7.67 -24.67 -18.90
N PRO A 50 -7.74 -23.58 -18.10
CA PRO A 50 -8.37 -22.33 -18.54
C PRO A 50 -7.71 -21.72 -19.78
N ILE A 51 -6.40 -21.92 -19.97
CA ILE A 51 -5.63 -21.48 -21.15
C ILE A 51 -6.07 -22.29 -22.40
N GLU A 52 -6.16 -23.61 -22.28
CA GLU A 52 -6.62 -24.51 -23.36
C GLU A 52 -8.07 -24.20 -23.76
N LYS A 53 -8.92 -23.93 -22.78
CA LYS A 53 -10.34 -23.59 -22.97
C LYS A 53 -10.53 -22.24 -23.66
N TRP A 54 -9.61 -21.30 -23.42
CA TRP A 54 -9.59 -20.00 -24.09
C TRP A 54 -9.12 -20.12 -25.55
N GLN A 55 -8.06 -20.91 -25.79
CA GLN A 55 -7.56 -21.23 -27.12
C GLN A 55 -8.63 -21.95 -27.98
N ALA A 56 -9.38 -22.88 -27.41
CA ALA A 56 -10.42 -23.64 -28.12
C ALA A 56 -11.68 -22.82 -28.47
N LYS A 57 -12.02 -21.79 -27.68
CA LYS A 57 -13.31 -21.09 -27.81
C LYS A 57 -13.22 -19.66 -28.34
N LYS A 58 -12.01 -19.07 -28.40
CA LYS A 58 -11.73 -17.67 -28.83
C LYS A 58 -12.63 -16.61 -28.18
N ARG A 59 -13.31 -16.92 -27.07
CA ARG A 59 -14.22 -16.03 -26.36
C ARG A 59 -13.52 -15.49 -25.13
N PHE A 60 -13.45 -14.17 -25.00
CA PHE A 60 -12.74 -13.51 -23.91
C PHE A 60 -13.28 -13.94 -22.52
N PRO A 61 -12.43 -14.41 -21.59
CA PRO A 61 -12.85 -15.03 -20.34
C PRO A 61 -13.00 -13.95 -19.28
N TYR A 62 -14.11 -13.21 -19.33
CA TYR A 62 -14.40 -12.11 -18.41
C TYR A 62 -14.23 -12.46 -16.92
N LYS A 63 -14.49 -13.72 -16.54
CA LYS A 63 -14.29 -14.22 -15.16
C LYS A 63 -12.83 -14.20 -14.72
N PHE A 64 -11.89 -14.49 -15.62
CA PHE A 64 -10.45 -14.45 -15.34
C PHE A 64 -9.96 -13.00 -15.20
N CYS A 65 -10.42 -12.11 -16.07
CA CYS A 65 -10.07 -10.69 -16.00
C CYS A 65 -10.54 -10.04 -14.69
N VAL A 66 -11.75 -10.35 -14.24
CA VAL A 66 -12.27 -9.87 -12.94
C VAL A 66 -11.42 -10.40 -11.78
N GLN A 67 -10.94 -11.65 -11.83
CA GLN A 67 -10.03 -12.20 -10.81
C GLN A 67 -8.68 -11.48 -10.78
N VAL A 68 -8.09 -11.20 -11.95
CA VAL A 68 -6.82 -10.45 -12.04
C VAL A 68 -7.00 -9.01 -11.55
N ILE A 69 -8.10 -8.35 -11.93
CA ILE A 69 -8.43 -7.00 -11.45
C ILE A 69 -8.57 -7.00 -9.92
N LYS A 70 -9.25 -8.00 -9.33
CA LYS A 70 -9.38 -8.12 -7.87
C LYS A 70 -8.01 -8.26 -7.19
N ILE A 71 -7.09 -9.03 -7.76
CA ILE A 71 -5.72 -9.16 -7.23
C ILE A 71 -4.99 -7.82 -7.30
N ILE A 72 -5.08 -7.11 -8.42
CA ILE A 72 -4.48 -5.77 -8.56
C ILE A 72 -5.10 -4.79 -7.55
N LEU A 73 -6.42 -4.76 -7.42
CA LEU A 73 -7.09 -3.84 -6.51
C LEU A 73 -6.77 -4.14 -5.04
N VAL A 74 -6.74 -5.41 -4.62
CA VAL A 74 -6.43 -5.76 -3.24
C VAL A 74 -4.95 -5.52 -2.91
N THR A 75 -4.04 -5.75 -3.86
CA THR A 75 -2.61 -5.47 -3.67
C THR A 75 -2.36 -3.96 -3.62
N MET A 76 -2.99 -3.19 -4.50
CA MET A 76 -2.93 -1.72 -4.45
C MET A 76 -3.50 -1.18 -3.14
N GLN A 77 -4.65 -1.69 -2.68
CA GLN A 77 -5.23 -1.32 -1.39
C GLN A 77 -4.29 -1.62 -0.23
N LEU A 78 -3.66 -2.81 -0.21
CA LEU A 78 -2.71 -3.21 0.81
C LEU A 78 -1.45 -2.33 0.80
N CYS A 79 -0.87 -2.07 -0.38
CA CYS A 79 0.31 -1.24 -0.52
C CYS A 79 0.06 0.21 -0.09
N LEU A 80 -1.09 0.80 -0.46
CA LEU A 80 -1.47 2.14 -0.05
C LEU A 80 -1.72 2.22 1.46
N PHE A 81 -2.37 1.21 2.03
CA PHE A 81 -2.57 1.13 3.47
C PHE A 81 -1.22 1.06 4.19
N ALA A 82 -0.32 0.17 3.79
CA ALA A 82 1.00 0.03 4.41
C ALA A 82 1.89 1.27 4.23
N TYR A 83 1.87 1.93 3.06
CA TYR A 83 2.68 3.12 2.80
C TYR A 83 2.19 4.34 3.59
N ARG A 84 0.88 4.47 3.81
CA ARG A 84 0.30 5.55 4.61
C ARG A 84 -0.02 5.13 6.03
N TRP A 85 0.44 3.96 6.47
CA TRP A 85 0.28 3.53 7.84
C TRP A 85 1.42 4.12 8.66
N ASP A 86 1.08 5.17 9.41
CA ASP A 86 1.91 5.71 10.49
C ASP A 86 1.25 5.33 11.82
N THR A 87 2.04 4.86 12.79
CA THR A 87 1.56 4.47 14.13
C THR A 87 0.98 5.65 14.92
N THR A 88 1.17 6.87 14.43
CA THR A 88 0.61 8.10 15.00
C THR A 88 -0.82 8.42 14.53
N MET A 89 -1.33 7.76 13.49
CA MET A 89 -2.61 8.14 12.85
C MET A 89 -3.87 7.67 13.59
N GLU A 90 -3.75 6.93 14.69
CA GLU A 90 -4.91 6.58 15.53
C GLU A 90 -5.36 7.76 16.41
N ILE A 91 -4.49 8.75 16.65
CA ILE A 91 -4.78 10.00 17.36
C ILE A 91 -3.66 11.03 17.09
N ASN A 92 -3.97 12.18 16.46
CA ASN A 92 -3.08 13.37 16.40
C ASN A 92 -3.00 14.05 17.79
N ALA A 93 -2.68 13.29 18.83
CA ALA A 93 -2.47 13.81 20.16
C ALA A 93 -1.00 14.24 20.30
N TYR A 94 -0.76 15.48 20.72
CA TYR A 94 0.54 15.86 21.25
C TYR A 94 0.54 15.65 22.77
N PRO A 95 1.49 14.88 23.34
CA PRO A 95 2.60 14.18 22.66
C PRO A 95 2.15 12.85 21.99
N PRO A 96 2.76 12.45 20.86
CA PRO A 96 2.39 11.22 20.18
C PRO A 96 2.73 9.97 21.00
N GLY A 97 2.04 8.86 20.73
CA GLY A 97 2.24 7.58 21.44
C GLY A 97 3.65 6.97 21.29
N ALA A 98 4.45 7.47 20.34
CA ALA A 98 5.85 7.10 20.12
C ALA A 98 6.85 7.88 21.01
N GLY A 99 6.38 8.78 21.88
CA GLY A 99 7.23 9.66 22.71
C GLY A 99 7.28 11.10 22.19
N PRO A 100 8.01 12.01 22.86
CA PRO A 100 8.18 13.38 22.37
C PRO A 100 8.87 13.39 20.99
N LEU A 101 8.49 14.36 20.15
CA LEU A 101 9.10 14.55 18.82
C LEU A 101 10.62 14.69 18.97
N ALA A 102 11.38 13.78 18.34
CA ALA A 102 12.83 13.82 18.30
C ALA A 102 13.31 14.11 16.86
N ILE A 103 14.37 14.91 16.76
CA ILE A 103 14.97 15.33 15.50
C ILE A 103 16.37 14.73 15.41
N TYR A 104 16.70 14.08 14.28
CA TYR A 104 17.94 13.32 14.13
C TYR A 104 18.90 13.91 13.11
N GLN A 105 18.42 14.81 12.25
CA GLN A 105 19.26 15.47 11.23
C GLN A 105 19.39 16.96 11.53
N MET A 106 20.60 17.50 11.31
CA MET A 106 20.83 18.95 11.44
C MET A 106 19.89 19.77 10.54
N LYS A 107 19.64 19.30 9.31
CA LYS A 107 18.71 19.96 8.39
C LYS A 107 17.30 20.05 8.98
N GLU A 108 16.84 18.97 9.60
CA GLU A 108 15.52 18.92 10.23
C GLU A 108 15.45 19.88 11.42
N PHE A 109 16.52 19.97 12.22
CA PHE A 109 16.60 20.90 13.36
C PHE A 109 16.34 22.35 12.93
N TYR A 110 17.06 22.84 11.91
CA TYR A 110 16.85 24.18 11.38
C TYR A 110 15.45 24.35 10.80
N SER A 111 14.95 23.36 10.05
CA SER A 111 13.60 23.44 9.48
C SER A 111 12.49 23.49 10.53
N THR A 112 12.69 22.84 11.68
CA THR A 112 11.73 22.90 12.79
C THR A 112 11.72 24.28 13.46
N LEU A 113 12.89 24.92 13.60
CA LEU A 113 12.97 26.29 14.09
C LEU A 113 12.26 27.27 13.15
N ASP A 114 12.51 27.15 11.84
CA ASP A 114 11.88 28.00 10.83
C ASP A 114 10.35 27.82 10.83
N TYR A 115 9.88 26.56 10.94
CA TYR A 115 8.46 26.23 11.03
C TYR A 115 7.80 26.79 12.30
N ALA A 116 8.47 26.67 13.46
CA ALA A 116 7.97 27.22 14.71
C ALA A 116 7.82 28.75 14.65
N TYR A 117 8.79 29.43 14.03
CA TYR A 117 8.73 30.87 13.81
C TYR A 117 7.61 31.25 12.84
N GLU A 118 7.44 30.53 11.73
CA GLU A 118 6.32 30.77 10.78
C GLU A 118 4.95 30.61 11.46
N GLY A 119 4.81 29.60 12.33
CA GLY A 119 3.61 29.39 13.13
C GLY A 119 3.34 30.56 14.08
N TYR A 120 4.38 31.05 14.76
CA TYR A 120 4.29 32.24 15.62
C TYR A 120 3.96 33.52 14.84
N ALA A 121 4.51 33.70 13.64
CA ALA A 121 4.18 34.84 12.79
C ALA A 121 2.73 34.80 12.24
N ASN A 122 2.13 33.61 12.18
CA ASN A 122 0.79 33.38 11.64
C ASN A 122 -0.22 32.92 12.70
N LEU A 123 -0.21 33.51 13.90
CA LEU A 123 -1.14 33.14 14.99
C LEU A 123 -2.62 33.19 14.57
N ASN A 124 -2.97 34.08 13.63
CA ASN A 124 -4.32 34.22 13.09
C ASN A 124 -4.87 32.95 12.42
N LYS A 125 -4.00 32.00 12.02
CA LYS A 125 -4.41 30.70 11.43
C LYS A 125 -4.78 29.66 12.49
N ALA A 126 -4.49 29.91 13.77
CA ALA A 126 -4.78 28.97 14.84
C ALA A 126 -6.30 28.85 15.06
N ILE A 127 -6.76 27.65 15.45
CA ILE A 127 -8.17 27.40 15.81
C ILE A 127 -8.53 28.09 17.13
N GLY A 128 -7.56 28.23 18.03
CA GLY A 128 -7.73 28.87 19.33
C GLY A 128 -7.61 30.40 19.25
N SER A 129 -8.20 31.08 20.22
CA SER A 129 -8.06 32.53 20.40
C SER A 129 -6.72 32.85 21.05
N TYR A 130 -5.68 32.98 20.23
CA TYR A 130 -4.34 33.39 20.66
C TYR A 130 -4.05 34.82 20.20
N SER A 131 -3.35 35.57 21.04
CA SER A 131 -2.86 36.92 20.75
C SER A 131 -1.39 37.03 21.13
N TYR A 132 -0.70 38.00 20.56
CA TYR A 132 0.65 38.36 21.00
C TYR A 132 0.62 38.98 22.39
N ALA A 133 1.78 39.01 23.06
CA ALA A 133 1.90 39.52 24.42
C ALA A 133 1.75 41.05 24.52
N ASN A 134 1.81 41.77 23.39
CA ASN A 134 1.65 43.21 23.34
C ASN A 134 0.17 43.63 23.32
N GLU A 135 -0.14 44.81 23.85
CA GLU A 135 -1.51 45.38 23.87
C GLU A 135 -2.06 45.60 22.46
N ASP A 136 -1.19 45.98 21.51
CA ASP A 136 -1.54 46.23 20.11
C ASP A 136 -1.70 44.94 19.27
N ASN A 137 -1.51 43.76 19.87
CA ASN A 137 -1.50 42.46 19.18
C ASN A 137 -0.57 42.43 17.96
N THR A 138 0.56 43.13 18.05
CA THR A 138 1.64 43.10 17.06
C THR A 138 2.61 41.97 17.38
N MET A 139 3.16 41.32 16.34
CA MET A 139 4.18 40.28 16.53
C MET A 139 5.43 40.88 17.21
N THR A 140 5.73 40.40 18.41
CA THR A 140 6.95 40.76 19.16
C THR A 140 8.11 39.87 18.73
N ASP A 141 9.34 40.32 18.92
CA ASP A 141 10.52 39.53 18.59
C ASP A 141 10.59 38.24 19.43
N MET A 142 10.94 37.13 18.77
CA MET A 142 11.14 35.85 19.43
C MET A 142 12.56 35.77 20.00
N VAL A 143 12.71 35.22 21.21
CA VAL A 143 14.02 34.97 21.82
C VAL A 143 14.35 33.49 21.73
N LEU A 144 15.46 33.14 21.07
CA LEU A 144 15.99 31.79 21.00
C LEU A 144 17.17 31.66 21.96
N CYS A 145 17.07 30.80 22.95
CA CYS A 145 18.16 30.53 23.90
C CYS A 145 18.74 29.14 23.70
N LEU A 146 20.07 29.08 23.63
CA LEU A 146 20.86 27.86 23.47
C LEU A 146 21.65 27.61 24.75
N TYR A 147 21.57 26.39 25.26
CA TYR A 147 22.32 25.94 26.43
C TYR A 147 23.37 24.93 26.00
N GLN A 148 24.64 25.31 26.12
CA GLN A 148 25.76 24.50 25.66
C GLN A 148 26.84 24.37 26.73
N TYR A 149 27.55 23.24 26.75
CA TYR A 149 28.72 23.10 27.60
C TYR A 149 29.84 24.04 27.17
N LYS A 150 30.52 24.65 28.14
CA LYS A 150 31.64 25.58 27.91
C LYS A 150 32.76 24.96 27.08
N LYS A 151 33.02 23.67 27.29
CA LYS A 151 33.89 22.85 26.42
C LYS A 151 33.31 21.45 26.33
N GLY A 152 33.17 20.93 25.11
CA GLY A 152 32.64 19.58 24.86
C GLY A 152 33.23 18.98 23.59
N ILE A 153 34.55 19.05 23.45
CA ILE A 153 35.24 18.56 22.25
C ILE A 153 35.50 17.06 22.44
N ILE A 154 34.94 16.23 21.56
CA ILE A 154 35.06 14.77 21.60
C ILE A 154 35.84 14.31 20.37
N PHE A 155 36.96 13.64 20.60
CA PHE A 155 37.77 13.02 19.55
C PHE A 155 37.47 11.52 19.51
N GLY A 156 36.42 11.14 18.79
CA GLY A 156 36.01 9.74 18.68
C GLY A 156 37.11 8.80 18.16
N PHE A 157 37.99 9.28 17.27
CA PHE A 157 39.09 8.48 16.73
C PHE A 157 40.22 8.20 17.74
N ASN A 158 40.49 9.15 18.64
CA ASN A 158 41.56 9.04 19.64
C ASN A 158 41.02 8.62 21.03
N GLU A 159 39.72 8.32 21.15
CA GLU A 159 39.04 8.01 22.42
C GLU A 159 39.31 9.03 23.53
N SER A 160 39.49 10.31 23.18
CA SER A 160 39.82 11.38 24.11
C SER A 160 38.80 12.51 24.01
N TYR A 161 38.64 13.27 25.10
CA TYR A 161 37.72 14.40 25.14
C TYR A 161 38.25 15.53 26.02
N VAL A 162 37.87 16.75 25.69
CA VAL A 162 38.09 17.95 26.51
C VAL A 162 36.73 18.47 26.92
N PHE A 163 36.42 18.31 28.20
CA PHE A 163 35.09 18.59 28.75
C PHE A 163 35.15 19.60 29.90
N ASN A 164 34.21 20.54 29.88
CA ASN A 164 33.89 21.43 30.97
C ASN A 164 32.36 21.46 31.10
N ASN A 165 31.85 21.04 32.26
CA ASN A 165 30.43 20.89 32.55
C ASN A 165 29.69 22.21 32.84
N GLU A 166 30.38 23.34 32.91
CA GLU A 166 29.77 24.66 33.06
C GLU A 166 28.86 24.94 31.84
N ILE A 167 27.59 25.27 32.09
CA ILE A 167 26.60 25.56 31.05
C ILE A 167 26.69 27.05 30.70
N ILE A 168 26.84 27.36 29.42
CA ILE A 168 26.76 28.70 28.89
C ILE A 168 25.42 28.84 28.16
N GLU A 169 24.67 29.87 28.54
CA GLU A 169 23.43 30.27 27.89
C GLU A 169 23.73 31.38 26.87
N THR A 170 23.30 31.19 25.63
CA THR A 170 23.38 32.20 24.56
C THR A 170 21.98 32.46 24.03
N CYS A 171 21.46 33.65 24.26
CA CYS A 171 20.13 34.06 23.77
C CYS A 171 20.25 35.04 22.61
N LEU A 172 19.40 34.85 21.60
CA LEU A 172 19.38 35.60 20.35
C LEU A 172 17.97 36.14 20.12
N ASN A 173 17.88 37.42 19.76
CA ASN A 173 16.61 38.03 19.38
C ASN A 173 16.40 37.89 17.87
N ILE A 174 15.31 37.24 17.48
CA ILE A 174 14.90 37.06 16.08
C ILE A 174 13.96 38.21 15.72
N THR A 175 14.55 39.27 15.16
CA THR A 175 13.88 40.53 14.77
C THR A 175 13.42 40.55 13.31
N GLN A 176 13.57 39.45 12.58
CA GLN A 176 13.18 39.38 11.17
C GLN A 176 11.68 39.65 11.05
N LYS A 177 11.26 40.34 9.99
CA LYS A 177 9.84 40.61 9.74
C LYS A 177 9.33 39.69 8.64
N PRO A 178 8.11 39.13 8.77
CA PRO A 178 7.55 38.23 7.75
C PRO A 178 7.42 38.88 6.36
N GLU A 179 7.40 40.21 6.28
CA GLU A 179 7.40 40.97 5.02
C GLU A 179 8.72 40.85 4.24
N THR A 180 9.83 40.54 4.92
CA THR A 180 11.18 40.44 4.32
C THR A 180 11.53 39.03 3.82
N GLY A 181 10.72 38.02 4.14
CA GLY A 181 10.94 36.62 3.75
C GLY A 181 10.68 35.62 4.89
N LEU A 182 10.82 34.33 4.60
CA LEU A 182 10.82 33.27 5.61
C LEU A 182 12.10 33.33 6.45
N LEU A 183 12.00 32.92 7.72
CA LEU A 183 13.16 32.80 8.61
C LEU A 183 14.19 31.82 8.04
N ASN A 184 15.46 32.20 8.09
CA ASN A 184 16.59 31.29 7.87
C ASN A 184 17.38 31.12 9.17
N SER A 185 16.97 30.16 10.01
CA SER A 185 17.57 29.90 11.33
C SER A 185 19.07 29.58 11.28
N LYS A 186 19.61 29.12 10.14
CA LYS A 186 21.04 28.85 9.97
C LYS A 186 21.92 30.10 10.06
N GLU A 187 21.37 31.27 9.78
CA GLU A 187 22.12 32.53 9.87
C GLU A 187 22.23 33.05 11.30
N TYR A 188 21.29 32.64 12.16
CA TYR A 188 21.23 33.06 13.56
C TYR A 188 21.98 32.09 14.49
N VAL A 189 21.90 30.80 14.21
CA VAL A 189 22.49 29.74 15.02
C VAL A 189 23.77 29.24 14.34
N VAL A 190 24.87 29.97 14.57
CA VAL A 190 26.24 29.66 14.12
C VAL A 190 27.12 29.34 15.32
#